data_AF-A0A929HU77-F1
#
_entry.id   AF-A0A929HU77-F1
#
_cell.length_a   1.000
_cell.length_b   1.000
_cell.length_c   1.000
_cell.angle_alpha   90.00
_cell.angle_beta   90.00
_cell.angle_gamma   90.00
#
_symmetry.space_group_name_H-M   'P 1'
#
loop_
_entity.id
_entity.type
_entity.pdbx_description
1 polymer ?
#
loop_
_entity_poly.entity_id
_entity_poly.type
_entity_poly.pdbx_seq_one_letter_code
_entity_poly.pdbx_strand_id
1 'polypeptide(L)' 'MRKNRNTQAKIGELFLVLGTGLFIAGAIGFIASYLSQEQIPAIGALALIFIGAGASMKRRRELNEN' A
#
# COMPACT_ATOMS: atom_id res chain seq x y z
N MET A 1 24.65 6.20 -13.00
CA MET A 1 23.88 5.75 -11.81
C MET A 1 22.57 5.04 -12.19
N ARG A 2 22.60 3.84 -12.80
CA ARG A 2 21.39 3.13 -13.31
C ARG A 2 20.73 2.17 -12.29
N LYS A 3 21.43 1.86 -11.18
CA LYS A 3 21.05 0.82 -10.20
C LYS A 3 19.84 1.20 -9.31
N ASN A 4 19.59 2.49 -9.06
CA ASN A 4 18.61 2.95 -8.06
C ASN A 4 17.13 2.88 -8.52
N ARG A 5 16.87 2.96 -9.84
CA ARG A 5 15.50 3.00 -10.37
C ARG A 5 14.73 1.69 -10.19
N ASN A 6 15.43 0.56 -10.23
CA ASN A 6 14.82 -0.76 -9.97
C ASN A 6 14.43 -0.94 -8.50
N THR A 7 15.20 -0.36 -7.57
CA THR A 7 14.91 -0.42 -6.14
C THR A 7 13.66 0.39 -5.81
N GLN A 8 13.52 1.60 -6.34
CA GLN A 8 12.31 2.41 -6.14
C GLN A 8 11.04 1.75 -6.68
N ALA A 9 11.13 1.07 -7.83
CA ALA A 9 10.00 0.33 -8.40
C ALA A 9 9.57 -0.84 -7.52
N LYS A 10 10.53 -1.65 -7.04
CA LYS A 10 10.26 -2.76 -6.12
C LYS A 10 9.69 -2.29 -4.79
N ILE A 11 10.13 -1.13 -4.29
CA ILE A 11 9.55 -0.52 -3.10
C ILE A 11 8.10 -0.12 -3.36
N GLY A 12 7.80 0.53 -4.49
CA GLY A 12 6.42 0.88 -4.84
C GLY A 12 5.47 -0.34 -4.92
N GLU A 13 5.92 -1.43 -5.54
CA GLU A 13 5.18 -2.70 -5.57
C GLU A 13 5.00 -3.30 -4.16
N LEU A 14 6.03 -3.27 -3.32
CA LEU A 14 5.93 -3.76 -1.94
C LEU A 14 4.90 -2.96 -1.14
N PHE A 15 4.89 -1.63 -1.26
CA PHE A 15 3.90 -0.76 -0.62
C PHE A 15 2.47 -1.08 -1.08
N LEU A 16 2.28 -1.35 -2.38
CA LEU A 16 0.99 -1.78 -2.92
C LEU A 16 0.54 -3.12 -2.34
N VAL A 17 1.41 -4.14 -2.35
CA VAL A 17 1.08 -5.47 -1.81
C VAL A 17 0.75 -5.40 -0.32
N LEU A 18 1.55 -4.67 0.46
CA LEU A 18 1.32 -4.49 1.89
C LEU A 18 0.03 -3.72 2.16
N GLY A 19 -0.22 -2.63 1.45
CA GLY A 19 -1.44 -1.83 1.61
C GLY A 19 -2.70 -2.60 1.25
N THR A 20 -2.70 -3.33 0.12
CA THR A 20 -3.83 -4.19 -0.28
C THR A 20 -4.02 -5.36 0.68
N GLY A 21 -2.94 -6.00 1.13
CA GLY A 21 -3.01 -7.07 2.13
C GLY A 21 -3.59 -6.59 3.45
N LEU A 22 -3.14 -5.43 3.95
CA LEU A 22 -3.65 -4.81 5.17
C LEU A 22 -5.14 -4.44 5.04
N PHE A 23 -5.56 -3.95 3.88
CA PHE A 23 -6.96 -3.64 3.61
C PHE A 23 -7.86 -4.88 3.69
N ILE A 24 -7.46 -5.96 3.00
CA ILE A 24 -8.22 -7.23 2.98
C ILE A 24 -8.25 -7.84 4.39
N ALA A 25 -7.11 -7.92 5.07
CA ALA A 25 -7.03 -8.45 6.42
C ALA A 25 -7.85 -7.62 7.41
N GLY A 26 -7.80 -6.28 7.30
CA GLY A 26 -8.62 -5.38 8.10
C GLY A 26 -10.12 -5.56 7.86
N ALA A 27 -10.53 -5.75 6.61
CA ALA A 27 -11.93 -6.02 6.26
C ALA A 27 -12.42 -7.37 6.84
N ILE A 28 -11.60 -8.42 6.72
CA ILE A 28 -11.92 -9.73 7.31
C ILE A 28 -12.01 -9.62 8.84
N GLY A 29 -11.05 -8.95 9.47
CA GLY A 29 -11.03 -8.74 10.92
C GLY A 29 -12.22 -7.92 11.43
N PHE A 30 -12.68 -6.95 10.65
CA PHE A 30 -13.92 -6.21 10.92
C PHE A 30 -15.15 -7.11 10.85
N ILE A 31 -15.31 -7.88 9.77
CA ILE A 31 -16.45 -8.80 9.58
C ILE A 31 -16.49 -9.86 10.69
N ALA A 32 -15.33 -10.39 11.08
CA ALA A 32 -15.22 -11.40 12.12
C ALA A 32 -15.24 -10.83 13.56
N SER A 33 -15.48 -9.51 13.72
CA SER A 33 -15.51 -8.82 15.03
C SER A 33 -14.24 -8.96 15.87
N TYR A 34 -13.09 -9.14 15.22
CA TYR A 34 -11.77 -9.14 15.88
C TYR A 34 -11.22 -7.73 16.09
N LEU A 35 -11.73 -6.72 15.37
CA LEU A 35 -11.29 -5.33 15.47
C LEU A 35 -12.27 -4.50 16.31
N SER A 36 -11.73 -3.66 17.19
CA SER A 36 -12.54 -2.64 17.87
C SER A 36 -12.88 -1.49 16.90
N GLN A 37 -13.99 -0.80 17.13
CA GLN A 37 -14.38 0.36 16.30
C GLN A 37 -13.31 1.46 16.23
N GLU A 38 -12.47 1.58 17.25
CA GLU A 38 -11.40 2.57 17.31
C GLU A 38 -10.21 2.21 16.39
N GLN A 39 -10.03 0.91 16.11
CA GLN A 39 -8.92 0.42 15.29
C GLN A 39 -9.23 0.47 13.78
N ILE A 40 -10.50 0.43 13.40
CA ILE A 40 -10.93 0.42 11.99
C ILE A 40 -10.43 1.66 11.22
N PRO A 41 -10.59 2.91 11.73
CA PRO A 41 -10.15 4.10 11.01
C PRO A 41 -8.63 4.12 10.86
N ALA A 42 -7.89 3.70 11.89
CA ALA A 42 -6.43 3.66 11.87
C ALA A 42 -5.89 2.65 10.83
N ILE A 43 -6.46 1.44 10.81
CA ILE A 43 -6.06 0.39 9.85
C ILE A 43 -6.43 0.80 8.43
N GLY A 44 -7.63 1.38 8.24
CA GLY A 44 -8.07 1.90 6.95
C GLY A 44 -7.15 3.03 6.44
N ALA A 45 -6.82 3.99 7.30
CA ALA A 45 -5.91 5.09 6.95
C ALA A 45 -4.52 4.57 6.56
N LEU A 46 -3.96 3.65 7.35
CA LEU A 46 -2.66 3.04 7.04
C LEU A 46 -2.70 2.32 5.68
N ALA A 47 -3.71 1.48 5.43
CA ALA A 47 -3.85 0.78 4.16
C ALA A 47 -3.89 1.76 2.97
N LEU A 48 -4.67 2.84 3.08
CA LEU A 48 -4.76 3.87 2.04
C LEU A 48 -3.45 4.63 1.84
N ILE A 49 -2.70 4.93 2.91
CA ILE A 49 -1.37 5.55 2.81
C ILE A 49 -0.42 4.65 2.05
N PHE A 50 -0.38 3.35 2.37
CA PHE A 50 0.48 2.38 1.68
C PHE A 50 0.12 2.26 0.19
N ILE A 51 -1.17 2.13 -0.12
CA ILE A 51 -1.66 2.05 -1.51
C ILE A 51 -1.34 3.35 -2.27
N GLY A 52 -1.63 4.52 -1.68
CA GLY A 52 -1.39 5.81 -2.31
C GLY A 52 0.10 6.08 -2.57
N ALA A 53 0.96 5.76 -1.60
CA ALA A 53 2.40 5.85 -1.74
C ALA A 53 2.92 4.91 -2.83
N GLY A 54 2.51 3.63 -2.82
CA GLY A 54 2.92 2.64 -3.81
C GLY A 54 2.43 2.98 -5.22
N ALA A 55 1.18 3.40 -5.38
CA ALA A 55 0.59 3.83 -6.65
C ALA A 55 1.30 5.09 -7.21
N SER A 56 1.62 6.07 -6.35
CA SER A 56 2.36 7.27 -6.75
C SER A 56 3.77 6.92 -7.26
N MET A 57 4.46 6.01 -6.60
CA MET A 57 5.78 5.54 -7.03
C MET A 57 5.72 4.75 -8.35
N LYS A 58 4.71 3.89 -8.53
CA LYS A 58 4.46 3.17 -9.78
C LYS A 58 4.20 4.14 -10.94
N ARG A 59 3.36 5.16 -10.73
CA ARG A 59 3.04 6.17 -11.75
C ARG A 59 4.25 7.00 -12.17
N ARG A 60 5.14 7.38 -11.24
CA ARG A 60 6.40 8.09 -11.57
C ARG A 60 7.35 7.26 -12.42
N ARG A 61 7.32 5.93 -12.29
CA ARG A 61 8.09 5.03 -13.15
C ARG A 61 7.53 5.02 -14.56
N GLU A 62 6.22 4.82 -14.71
CA GLU A 62 5.55 4.79 -16.02
C GLU A 62 5.75 6.12 -16.80
N LEU A 63 5.70 7.26 -16.12
CA LEU A 63 5.98 8.57 -16.73
C LEU A 63 7.45 8.77 -17.16
N ASN A 64 8.40 8.05 -16.58
CA ASN A 64 9.83 8.14 -16.91
C ASN A 64 10.28 7.08 -17.92
N GLU A 65 9.41 6.13 -18.28
CA GLU A 65 9.66 5.07 -19.27
C GLU A 65 9.02 5.38 -20.65
N ASN A 66 8.18 6.42 -20.74
CA ASN A 66 7.65 6.99 -21.99
C ASN A 66 8.49 8.20 -22.45
#